data_AF-A0A934JUS0-F1
#
_entry.id   AF-A0A934JUS0-F1
#
_cell.length_a   1.000
_cell.length_b   1.000
_cell.length_c   1.000
_cell.angle_alpha   90.00
_cell.angle_beta   90.00
_cell.angle_gamma   90.00
#
_symmetry.space_group_name_H-M   'P 1'
#
loop_
_entity.id
_entity.type
_entity.pdbx_description
1 polymer ?
#
loop_
_entity_poly.entity_id
_entity_poly.type
_entity_poly.pdbx_seq_one_letter_code
_entity_poly.pdbx_strand_id
1 'polypeptide(L)'
;MPLFGRRPAAQQEWFTVGAQGHRVLPGSPRPGIEPLESLGEYVEAISVRRPPGPDGRDSIAVLNAKMDHADTVNDLVAAAVLTCEELVERGLLDKEKAPPPPPHQPLRRDTTTYEYIQQLHERAVERRAWLEDVDGLLRARRVSLLAPLPVEG
;
A
#
# COMPACT_ATOMS: atom_id res chain seq x y z
N MET A 1 -28.02 -37.84 -23.54
CA MET A 1 -26.88 -37.34 -22.75
C MET A 1 -26.21 -36.21 -23.51
N PRO A 2 -26.25 -34.95 -23.04
CA PRO A 2 -25.43 -33.90 -23.64
C PRO A 2 -24.00 -33.94 -23.05
N LEU A 3 -23.00 -34.06 -23.93
CA LEU A 3 -21.56 -34.18 -23.64
C LEU A 3 -20.84 -32.83 -23.47
N PHE A 4 -21.56 -31.75 -23.18
CA PHE A 4 -20.98 -30.42 -23.01
C PHE A 4 -21.44 -29.80 -21.71
N GLY A 5 -20.92 -30.34 -20.59
CA GLY A 5 -20.87 -29.56 -19.36
C GLY A 5 -19.95 -28.38 -19.60
N ARG A 6 -20.51 -27.18 -19.78
CA ARG A 6 -19.74 -25.95 -19.62
C ARG A 6 -19.08 -26.04 -18.25
N ARG A 7 -17.74 -26.11 -18.19
CA ARG A 7 -17.00 -25.76 -16.97
C ARG A 7 -17.59 -24.41 -16.52
N PRO A 8 -18.06 -24.25 -15.28
CA PRO A 8 -18.36 -22.92 -14.80
C PRO A 8 -17.09 -22.10 -15.05
N ALA A 9 -17.24 -20.96 -15.72
CA ALA A 9 -16.15 -20.00 -15.80
C ALA A 9 -15.66 -19.85 -14.37
N ALA A 10 -14.39 -20.17 -14.11
CA ALA A 10 -13.82 -20.03 -12.78
C ALA A 10 -14.18 -18.61 -12.34
N GLN A 11 -15.13 -18.50 -11.41
CA GLN A 11 -15.53 -17.22 -10.84
C GLN A 11 -14.22 -16.67 -10.33
N GLN A 12 -13.81 -15.51 -10.84
CA GLN A 12 -12.58 -14.90 -10.39
C GLN A 12 -12.80 -14.59 -8.91
N GLU A 13 -12.33 -15.47 -8.03
CA GLU A 13 -12.50 -15.34 -6.58
C GLU A 13 -11.57 -14.24 -6.11
N TRP A 14 -12.07 -13.01 -6.19
CA TRP A 14 -11.49 -11.88 -5.48
C TRP A 14 -12.10 -11.80 -4.09
N PHE A 15 -11.34 -11.23 -3.17
CA PHE A 15 -11.79 -10.98 -1.81
C PHE A 15 -11.34 -9.58 -1.36
N THR A 16 -11.90 -9.09 -0.26
CA THR A 16 -11.58 -7.77 0.28
C THR A 16 -10.75 -7.87 1.54
N VAL A 17 -9.82 -6.93 1.72
CA VAL A 17 -8.99 -6.80 2.92
C VAL A 17 -9.00 -5.36 3.43
N GLY A 18 -8.82 -5.21 4.75
CA GLY A 18 -8.76 -3.92 5.42
C GLY A 18 -10.10 -3.21 5.54
N ALA A 19 -10.14 -2.18 6.38
CA ALA A 19 -11.35 -1.41 6.64
C ALA A 19 -11.87 -0.66 5.40
N GLN A 20 -10.96 -0.28 4.49
CA GLN A 20 -11.28 0.42 3.25
C GLN A 20 -11.77 -0.52 2.14
N GLY A 21 -11.73 -1.85 2.33
CA GLY A 21 -12.22 -2.80 1.33
C GLY A 21 -11.33 -2.89 0.08
N HIS A 22 -10.00 -2.89 0.26
CA HIS A 22 -9.07 -3.17 -0.83
C HIS A 22 -9.34 -4.54 -1.41
N ARG A 23 -9.23 -4.68 -2.74
CA ARG A 23 -9.56 -5.95 -3.41
C ARG A 23 -8.29 -6.72 -3.73
N VAL A 24 -8.28 -8.00 -3.39
CA VAL A 24 -7.21 -8.93 -3.74
C VAL A 24 -7.69 -9.83 -4.87
N LEU A 25 -6.92 -9.87 -5.95
CA LEU A 25 -7.24 -10.61 -7.16
C LEU A 25 -6.13 -11.63 -7.48
N PRO A 26 -6.30 -12.91 -7.12
CA PRO A 26 -5.42 -13.99 -7.57
C PRO A 26 -5.51 -14.25 -9.09
N GLY A 27 -4.43 -14.74 -9.68
CA GLY A 27 -4.31 -14.99 -11.12
C GLY A 27 -4.28 -13.73 -12.00
N SER A 28 -4.00 -12.57 -11.40
CA SER A 28 -4.01 -11.27 -12.07
C SER A 28 -2.69 -11.00 -12.82
N PRO A 29 -2.75 -10.43 -14.04
CA PRO A 29 -1.57 -9.92 -14.74
C PRO A 29 -1.20 -8.48 -14.34
N ARG A 30 -1.97 -7.85 -13.44
CA ARG A 30 -1.76 -6.46 -12.98
C ARG A 30 -0.59 -6.36 -11.99
N PRO A 31 -0.15 -5.14 -11.63
CA PRO A 31 0.81 -4.94 -10.55
C PRO A 31 0.42 -5.68 -9.26
N GLY A 32 1.41 -5.99 -8.43
CA GLY A 32 1.22 -6.65 -7.14
C GLY A 32 0.46 -5.76 -6.18
N ILE A 33 0.80 -4.47 -6.13
CA ILE A 33 0.11 -3.42 -5.39
C ILE A 33 -0.13 -2.24 -6.34
N GLU A 34 -1.36 -2.11 -6.87
CA GLU A 34 -1.70 -1.07 -7.86
C GLU A 34 -1.46 0.36 -7.34
N PRO A 35 -1.85 0.73 -6.09
CA PRO A 35 -1.68 2.11 -5.63
C PRO A 35 -0.21 2.53 -5.43
N LEU A 36 0.73 1.58 -5.34
CA LEU A 36 2.12 1.86 -4.97
C LEU A 36 2.85 2.71 -6.03
N GLU A 37 2.57 2.49 -7.32
CA GLU A 37 3.23 3.23 -8.41
C GLU A 37 2.97 4.74 -8.32
N SER A 38 1.78 5.15 -7.85
CA SER A 38 1.38 6.55 -7.74
C SER A 38 2.02 7.30 -6.56
N LEU A 39 2.56 6.58 -5.58
CA LEU A 39 3.13 7.18 -4.37
C LEU A 39 4.56 7.65 -4.56
N GLY A 40 5.27 7.09 -5.54
CA GLY A 40 6.72 7.24 -5.65
C GLY A 40 7.21 8.68 -5.82
N GLU A 41 6.42 9.48 -6.55
CA GLU A 41 6.80 10.82 -7.01
C GLU A 41 5.97 11.94 -6.36
N TYR A 42 4.95 11.61 -5.56
CA TYR A 42 3.95 12.59 -5.09
C TYR A 42 4.55 13.76 -4.30
N VAL A 43 5.35 13.46 -3.28
CA VAL A 43 5.96 14.48 -2.41
C VAL A 43 7.04 15.27 -3.16
N GLU A 44 7.81 14.60 -4.03
CA GLU A 44 8.83 15.24 -4.86
C GLU A 44 8.19 16.23 -5.84
N ALA A 45 7.12 15.83 -6.52
CA ALA A 45 6.38 16.67 -7.46
C ALA A 45 5.85 17.96 -6.80
N ILE A 46 5.43 17.89 -5.53
CA ILE A 46 4.99 19.06 -4.76
C ILE A 46 6.19 19.91 -4.32
N SER A 47 7.26 19.28 -3.84
CA SER A 47 8.49 19.95 -3.41
C SER A 47 9.13 20.79 -4.51
N VAL A 48 9.16 20.30 -5.76
CA VAL A 48 9.66 21.05 -6.92
C VAL A 48 8.85 22.32 -7.18
N ARG A 49 7.54 22.30 -6.96
CA ARG A 49 6.64 23.44 -7.19
C ARG A 49 6.59 24.41 -6.01
N ARG A 50 6.98 23.97 -4.82
CA ARG A 50 6.84 24.68 -3.55
C ARG A 50 8.15 24.56 -2.77
N PRO A 51 9.19 25.31 -3.18
CA PRO A 51 10.50 25.23 -2.56
C PRO A 51 10.45 25.66 -1.08
N PRO A 52 11.48 25.30 -0.29
CA PRO A 52 11.59 25.70 1.10
C PRO A 52 11.49 27.21 1.30
N GLY A 53 10.99 27.62 2.46
CA GLY A 53 10.92 29.00 2.89
C GLY A 53 12.29 29.61 3.18
N PRO A 54 12.34 30.91 3.55
CA PRO A 54 13.59 31.62 3.84
C PRO A 54 14.41 31.02 4.99
N ASP A 55 13.74 30.31 5.90
CA ASP A 55 14.35 29.60 7.04
C ASP A 55 14.82 28.18 6.67
N GLY A 56 14.73 27.80 5.39
CA GLY A 56 15.10 26.48 4.89
C GLY A 56 14.08 25.38 5.19
N ARG A 57 12.91 25.73 5.77
CA ARG A 57 11.88 24.75 6.10
C ARG A 57 10.94 24.49 4.93
N ASP A 58 10.42 23.27 4.87
CA ASP A 58 9.37 22.91 3.93
C ASP A 58 8.17 23.87 4.03
N SER A 59 7.60 24.21 2.88
CA SER A 59 6.34 24.93 2.84
C SER A 59 5.19 24.10 3.43
N ILE A 60 4.13 24.77 3.88
CA ILE A 60 2.91 24.09 4.39
C ILE A 60 2.36 23.08 3.37
N ALA A 61 2.45 23.40 2.07
CA ALA A 61 2.00 22.48 1.01
C ALA A 61 2.81 21.17 1.00
N VAL A 62 4.13 21.25 1.18
CA VAL A 62 5.01 20.07 1.25
C VAL A 62 4.77 19.31 2.55
N LEU A 63 4.56 20.01 3.67
CA LEU A 63 4.23 19.36 4.95
C LEU A 63 2.91 18.59 4.90
N ASN A 64 1.87 19.14 4.26
CA ASN A 64 0.61 18.43 4.03
C ASN A 64 0.82 17.21 3.13
N ALA A 65 1.56 17.37 2.02
CA ALA A 65 1.88 16.25 1.14
C ALA A 65 2.61 15.11 1.86
N LYS A 66 3.52 15.45 2.79
CA LYS A 66 4.25 14.48 3.61
C LYS A 66 3.32 13.71 4.56
N MET A 67 2.35 14.40 5.17
CA MET A 67 1.33 13.75 6.01
C MET A 67 0.43 12.84 5.17
N ASP A 68 -0.12 13.33 4.07
CA ASP A 68 -0.99 12.54 3.16
C ASP A 68 -0.26 11.28 2.64
N HIS A 69 1.00 11.43 2.25
CA HIS A 69 1.85 10.32 1.84
C HIS A 69 2.01 9.30 2.97
N ALA A 70 2.28 9.76 4.19
CA ALA A 70 2.45 8.86 5.32
C ALA A 70 1.17 8.12 5.69
N ASP A 71 0.02 8.78 5.65
CA ASP A 71 -1.27 8.14 5.91
C ASP A 71 -1.58 7.09 4.84
N THR A 72 -1.41 7.45 3.56
CA THR A 72 -1.64 6.51 2.45
C THR A 72 -0.72 5.30 2.52
N VAL A 73 0.58 5.48 2.83
CA VAL A 73 1.51 4.37 3.01
C VAL A 73 1.10 3.49 4.19
N ASN A 74 0.64 4.06 5.31
CA ASN A 74 0.21 3.27 6.47
C ASN A 74 -1.02 2.42 6.16
N ASP A 75 -1.98 2.98 5.45
CA ASP A 75 -3.17 2.26 5.00
C ASP A 75 -2.82 1.12 4.05
N LEU A 76 -1.90 1.35 3.10
CA LEU A 76 -1.41 0.31 2.20
C LEU A 76 -0.62 -0.77 2.94
N VAL A 77 0.19 -0.42 3.93
CA VAL A 77 0.86 -1.43 4.78
C VAL A 77 -0.17 -2.30 5.48
N ALA A 78 -1.21 -1.71 6.08
CA ALA A 78 -2.25 -2.48 6.73
C ALA A 78 -2.98 -3.41 5.73
N ALA A 79 -3.34 -2.91 4.55
CA ALA A 79 -3.97 -3.71 3.51
C ALA A 79 -3.06 -4.85 2.99
N ALA A 80 -1.76 -4.58 2.82
CA ALA A 80 -0.78 -5.56 2.35
C ALA A 80 -0.51 -6.66 3.41
N VAL A 81 -0.44 -6.31 4.70
CA VAL A 81 -0.33 -7.29 5.79
C VAL A 81 -1.54 -8.22 5.79
N LEU A 82 -2.76 -7.66 5.77
CA LEU A 82 -4.00 -8.45 5.73
C LEU A 82 -4.10 -9.29 4.44
N THR A 83 -3.59 -8.78 3.32
CA THR A 83 -3.48 -9.56 2.08
C THR A 83 -2.60 -10.78 2.27
N CYS A 84 -1.40 -10.61 2.83
CA CYS A 84 -0.49 -11.72 3.09
C CYS A 84 -1.10 -12.75 4.06
N GLU A 85 -1.75 -12.30 5.14
CA GLU A 85 -2.43 -13.18 6.10
C GLU A 85 -3.53 -14.01 5.42
N GLU A 86 -4.44 -13.37 4.69
CA GLU A 86 -5.54 -14.05 4.00
C GLU A 86 -5.03 -15.00 2.91
N LEU A 87 -3.95 -14.65 2.19
CA LEU A 87 -3.32 -15.54 1.23
C LEU A 87 -2.70 -16.78 1.89
N VAL A 88 -2.13 -16.63 3.09
CA VAL A 88 -1.61 -17.76 3.88
C VAL A 88 -2.74 -18.65 4.35
N GLU A 89 -3.82 -18.07 4.89
CA GLU A 89 -5.00 -18.83 5.35
C GLU A 89 -5.65 -19.63 4.21
N ARG A 90 -5.67 -19.08 3.00
CA ARG A 90 -6.18 -19.73 1.79
C ARG A 90 -5.19 -20.71 1.12
N GLY A 91 -3.97 -20.84 1.64
CA GLY A 91 -2.94 -21.71 1.07
C GLY A 91 -2.36 -21.22 -0.26
N LEU A 92 -2.49 -19.92 -0.57
CA LEU A 92 -1.96 -19.27 -1.76
C LEU A 92 -0.55 -18.69 -1.56
N LEU A 93 -0.16 -18.47 -0.30
CA LEU A 93 1.16 -18.01 0.12
C LEU A 93 1.70 -18.90 1.25
N ASP A 94 2.99 -19.25 1.19
CA ASP A 94 3.64 -19.97 2.29
C ASP A 94 3.98 -18.97 3.39
N LYS A 95 3.69 -19.30 4.65
CA LYS A 95 3.87 -18.39 5.79
C LYS A 95 5.32 -17.90 5.92
N GLU A 96 6.28 -18.78 5.66
CA GLU A 96 7.72 -18.50 5.74
C GLU A 96 8.22 -17.58 4.62
N LYS A 97 7.41 -17.39 3.57
CA LYS A 97 7.70 -16.50 2.45
C LYS A 97 6.97 -15.16 2.54
N ALA A 98 6.08 -14.98 3.53
CA ALA A 98 5.44 -13.71 3.78
C ALA A 98 6.43 -12.76 4.49
N PRO A 99 6.69 -11.55 3.96
CA PRO A 99 7.53 -10.56 4.61
C PRO A 99 6.97 -10.22 5.99
N PRO A 100 7.79 -10.16 7.05
CA PRO A 100 7.31 -9.74 8.36
C PRO A 100 6.81 -8.30 8.29
N PRO A 101 5.69 -7.96 8.94
CA PRO A 101 5.17 -6.59 8.93
C PRO A 101 6.22 -5.62 9.48
N PRO A 102 6.32 -4.39 8.93
CA PRO A 102 7.28 -3.40 9.41
C PRO A 102 6.95 -3.02 10.86
N PRO A 103 7.96 -2.76 11.70
CA PRO A 103 7.74 -2.49 13.11
C PRO A 103 6.89 -1.23 13.34
N HIS A 104 6.05 -1.27 14.36
CA HIS A 104 5.35 -0.09 14.88
C HIS A 104 6.27 0.66 15.86
N GLN A 105 7.23 1.42 15.33
CA GLN A 105 8.01 2.32 16.18
C GLN A 105 7.15 3.54 16.58
N PRO A 106 7.06 3.85 17.88
CA PRO A 106 6.34 5.03 18.35
C PRO A 106 7.08 6.30 17.92
N LEU A 107 6.32 7.27 17.40
CA LEU A 107 6.86 8.60 17.11
C LEU A 107 7.08 9.37 18.42
N ARG A 108 8.12 10.20 18.44
CA ARG A 108 8.41 11.09 19.57
C ARG A 108 7.40 12.24 19.57
N ARG A 109 6.53 12.25 20.57
CA ARG A 109 5.43 13.23 20.69
C ARG A 109 5.85 14.53 21.37
N ASP A 110 7.04 14.56 21.95
CA ASP A 110 7.67 15.71 22.62
C ASP A 110 8.47 16.60 21.65
N THR A 111 8.19 16.52 20.35
CA THR A 111 8.86 17.27 19.29
C THR A 111 8.00 18.39 18.74
N THR A 112 8.58 19.31 17.98
CA THR A 112 7.80 20.33 17.27
C THR A 112 6.94 19.69 16.17
N THR A 113 5.86 20.35 15.75
CA THR A 113 5.01 19.86 14.64
C THR A 113 5.82 19.61 13.37
N TYR A 114 6.79 20.47 13.07
CA TYR A 114 7.66 20.30 11.90
C TYR A 114 8.47 19.00 12.00
N GLU A 115 9.19 18.79 13.11
CA GLU A 115 9.98 17.59 13.35
C GLU A 115 9.13 16.33 13.37
N TYR A 116 7.93 16.40 13.94
CA TYR A 116 6.98 15.30 13.94
C TYR A 116 6.58 14.89 12.51
N ILE A 117 6.28 15.86 11.63
CA ILE A 117 5.92 15.57 10.24
C ILE A 117 7.12 14.99 9.47
N GLN A 118 8.34 15.46 9.73
CA GLN A 118 9.54 14.88 9.12
C GLN A 118 9.73 13.42 9.55
N GLN A 119 9.66 13.12 10.85
CA GLN A 119 9.76 11.75 11.36
C GLN A 119 8.66 10.83 10.80
N LEU A 120 7.44 11.35 10.70
CA LEU A 120 6.32 10.63 10.13
C LEU A 120 6.59 10.27 8.65
N HIS A 121 7.13 11.21 7.89
CA HIS A 121 7.47 11.00 6.48
C HIS A 121 8.64 10.04 6.29
N GLU A 122 9.72 10.18 7.06
CA GLU A 122 10.87 9.26 7.04
C GLU A 122 10.43 7.81 7.26
N ARG A 123 9.59 7.59 8.28
CA ARG A 123 9.01 6.27 8.54
C ARG A 123 8.15 5.75 7.38
N ALA A 124 7.43 6.64 6.69
CA ALA A 124 6.65 6.26 5.52
C ALA A 124 7.56 5.85 4.35
N VAL A 125 8.72 6.48 4.17
CA VAL A 125 9.72 6.08 3.17
C VAL A 125 10.26 4.68 3.47
N GLU A 126 10.58 4.38 4.73
CA GLU A 126 11.02 3.02 5.12
C GLU A 126 9.93 1.96 4.89
N ARG A 127 8.68 2.28 5.24
CA ARG A 127 7.53 1.40 5.01
C ARG A 127 7.22 1.18 3.55
N ARG A 128 7.46 2.18 2.70
CA ARG A 128 7.32 2.04 1.25
C ARG A 128 8.32 1.02 0.69
N ALA A 129 9.56 0.99 1.17
CA ALA A 129 10.52 -0.04 0.74
C ALA A 129 10.00 -1.46 1.03
N TRP A 130 9.38 -1.66 2.20
CA TRP A 130 8.71 -2.93 2.51
C TRP A 130 7.53 -3.23 1.57
N LEU A 131 6.73 -2.22 1.19
CA LEU A 131 5.65 -2.39 0.20
C LEU A 131 6.19 -2.79 -1.18
N GLU A 132 7.36 -2.30 -1.58
CA GLU A 132 8.02 -2.67 -2.83
C GLU A 132 8.44 -4.15 -2.82
N ASP A 133 8.93 -4.68 -1.69
CA ASP A 133 9.22 -6.11 -1.52
C ASP A 133 7.93 -6.96 -1.63
N VAL A 134 6.83 -6.52 -1.00
CA VAL A 134 5.53 -7.19 -1.08
C VAL A 134 4.96 -7.13 -2.50
N ASP A 135 5.07 -6.00 -3.20
CA ASP A 135 4.68 -5.88 -4.61
C ASP A 135 5.41 -6.92 -5.48
N GLY A 136 6.74 -7.06 -5.30
CA GLY A 136 7.53 -8.09 -5.97
C GLY A 136 7.03 -9.52 -5.70
N LEU A 137 6.72 -9.83 -4.45
CA LEU A 137 6.15 -11.12 -4.05
C LEU A 137 4.79 -11.38 -4.70
N LEU A 138 3.87 -10.42 -4.63
CA LEU A 138 2.52 -10.55 -5.18
C LEU A 138 2.57 -10.70 -6.70
N ARG A 139 3.42 -9.93 -7.40
CA ARG A 139 3.66 -10.11 -8.85
C ARG A 139 4.15 -11.52 -9.18
N ALA A 140 5.12 -12.04 -8.42
CA ALA A 140 5.64 -13.40 -8.62
C ALA A 140 4.56 -14.48 -8.43
N ARG A 141 3.59 -14.23 -7.54
CA ARG A 141 2.44 -15.10 -7.27
C ARG A 141 1.22 -14.81 -8.16
N ARG A 142 1.31 -13.84 -9.09
CA ARG A 142 0.18 -13.35 -9.91
C ARG A 142 -1.01 -12.93 -9.05
N VAL A 143 -0.76 -12.27 -7.93
CA VAL A 143 -1.78 -11.67 -7.08
C VAL A 143 -1.69 -10.16 -7.23
N SER A 144 -2.84 -9.49 -7.23
CA SER A 144 -2.89 -8.02 -7.24
C SER A 144 -3.75 -7.50 -6.10
N LEU A 145 -3.20 -6.56 -5.35
CA LEU A 145 -3.90 -5.72 -4.39
C LEU A 145 -4.32 -4.43 -5.11
N LEU A 146 -5.62 -4.28 -5.31
CA LEU A 146 -6.23 -3.18 -6.03
C LEU A 146 -6.81 -2.15 -5.06
N ALA A 147 -6.95 -0.92 -5.54
CA ALA A 147 -7.67 0.12 -4.82
C ALA A 147 -9.12 -0.32 -4.49
N PRO A 148 -9.69 0.19 -3.39
CA PRO A 148 -11.11 0.05 -3.09
C PRO A 148 -11.98 0.47 -4.27
N LEU A 149 -13.18 -0.09 -4.35
CA LEU A 149 -14.18 0.44 -5.29
C LEU A 149 -14.60 1.83 -4.82
N PRO A 150 -14.73 2.81 -5.74
CA PRO A 150 -15.33 4.09 -5.38
C PRO A 150 -16.75 3.83 -4.88
N VAL A 151 -17.12 4.46 -3.76
CA VAL A 151 -18.50 4.45 -3.27
C VAL A 151 -19.32 5.26 -4.30
N GLU A 152 -20.27 4.62 -4.98
CA GLU A 152 -21.23 5.34 -5.80
C GLU A 152 -22.01 6.30 -4.88
N GLY A 153 -21.86 7.60 -5.12
CA GLY A 153 -22.52 8.68 -4.38
C GLY A 153 -23.88 9.06 -4.97
#